data_AF-A0A1H3DQ79-F1
#
_entry.id   AF-A0A1H3DQ79-F1
#
_cell.length_a   1.000
_cell.length_b   1.000
_cell.length_c   1.000
_cell.angle_alpha   90.00
_cell.angle_beta   90.00
_cell.angle_gamma   90.00
#
_symmetry.space_group_name_H-M   'P 1'
#
loop_
_entity.id
_entity.type
_entity.pdbx_description
1 polymer ?
#
loop_
_entity_poly.entity_id
_entity_poly.type
_entity_poly.pdbx_seq_one_letter_code
_entity_poly.pdbx_strand_id
1 'polypeptide(L)'
;MSGTPDDDRLEELREQKMQELREQADGQQGGGREGAQDAAREQAEAKQEAMLKQYLTDGARQRLNAVEMSKPEFAESAKKQILALAQSGRIQDRIDEEQMRDLLKELQPDSKSFDIRRR
;
A
#
# COMPACT_ATOMS: atom_id res chain seq x y z
N MET A 1 -19.27 10.45 -62.18
CA MET A 1 -19.58 10.47 -60.73
C MET A 1 -19.83 9.03 -60.32
N SER A 2 -18.78 8.30 -59.91
CA SER A 2 -18.89 6.92 -59.45
C SER A 2 -18.34 6.86 -58.02
N GLY A 3 -19.17 7.24 -57.04
CA GLY A 3 -18.97 6.79 -55.67
C GLY A 3 -19.61 5.41 -55.61
N THR A 4 -18.79 4.37 -55.54
CA THR A 4 -19.25 2.99 -55.40
C THR A 4 -19.84 2.82 -53.99
N PRO A 5 -21.04 2.22 -53.84
CA PRO A 5 -21.67 1.98 -52.53
C PRO A 5 -20.82 1.19 -51.53
N ASP A 6 -19.75 0.55 -52.01
CA ASP A 6 -18.79 -0.18 -51.21
C ASP A 6 -17.88 0.75 -50.38
N ASP A 7 -17.56 1.96 -50.87
CA ASP A 7 -16.74 2.93 -50.13
C ASP A 7 -17.51 3.52 -48.94
N ASP A 8 -18.79 3.89 -49.16
CA ASP A 8 -19.66 4.42 -48.10
C ASP A 8 -19.86 3.40 -46.96
N ARG A 9 -20.01 2.11 -47.30
CA ARG A 9 -20.12 1.01 -46.31
C ARG A 9 -18.82 0.78 -45.54
N LEU A 10 -17.67 0.99 -46.17
CA LEU A 10 -16.38 0.89 -45.49
C LEU A 10 -16.17 2.03 -44.49
N GLU A 11 -16.64 3.24 -44.84
CA GLU A 11 -16.58 4.40 -43.96
C GLU A 11 -17.50 4.22 -42.73
N GLU A 12 -18.74 3.77 -42.93
CA GLU A 12 -19.67 3.45 -41.84
C GLU A 12 -19.10 2.41 -40.86
N LEU A 13 -18.45 1.36 -41.38
CA LEU A 13 -17.83 0.33 -40.56
C LEU A 13 -16.64 0.86 -39.75
N ARG A 14 -15.89 1.82 -40.31
CA ARG A 14 -14.79 2.50 -39.63
C ARG A 14 -15.30 3.42 -38.53
N GLU A 15 -16.39 4.12 -38.76
CA GLU A 15 -17.04 4.98 -37.77
C GLU A 15 -17.60 4.19 -36.61
N GLN A 16 -18.32 3.08 -36.87
CA GLN A 16 -18.84 2.20 -35.82
C GLN A 16 -17.71 1.64 -34.96
N LYS A 17 -16.62 1.15 -35.58
CA LYS A 17 -15.48 0.62 -34.84
C LYS A 17 -14.76 1.70 -34.03
N MET A 18 -14.70 2.93 -34.54
CA MET A 18 -14.16 4.09 -33.80
C MET A 18 -15.05 4.51 -32.64
N GLN A 19 -16.37 4.41 -32.79
CA GLN A 19 -17.33 4.72 -31.75
C GLN A 19 -17.29 3.67 -30.63
N GLU A 20 -17.24 2.38 -30.99
CA GLU A 20 -17.07 1.27 -30.03
C GLU A 20 -15.73 1.37 -29.28
N LEU A 21 -14.64 1.75 -29.97
CA LEU A 21 -13.35 1.99 -29.31
C LEU A 21 -13.41 3.21 -28.38
N ARG A 22 -14.13 4.27 -28.77
CA ARG A 22 -14.35 5.45 -27.92
C ARG A 22 -15.17 5.09 -26.70
N GLU A 23 -16.26 4.33 -26.83
CA GLU A 23 -17.10 3.90 -25.72
C GLU A 23 -16.36 2.95 -24.77
N GLN A 24 -15.51 2.06 -25.31
CA GLN A 24 -14.66 1.20 -24.49
C GLN A 24 -13.57 2.00 -23.76
N ALA A 25 -13.03 3.05 -24.40
CA ALA A 25 -12.11 3.97 -23.77
C ALA A 25 -12.79 4.86 -22.71
N ASP A 26 -14.01 5.34 -22.97
CA ASP A 26 -14.81 6.18 -22.05
C ASP A 26 -15.34 5.37 -20.86
N GLY A 27 -15.76 4.12 -21.08
CA GLY A 27 -16.14 3.17 -20.02
C GLY A 27 -14.97 2.79 -19.11
N GLN A 28 -13.74 2.90 -19.59
CA GLN A 28 -12.52 2.77 -18.78
C GLN A 28 -12.07 4.12 -18.15
N GLN A 29 -12.48 5.26 -18.73
CA GLN A 29 -12.08 6.61 -18.31
C GLN A 29 -13.07 7.32 -17.37
N GLY A 30 -14.29 6.81 -17.20
CA GLY A 30 -15.21 7.22 -16.13
C GLY A 30 -14.65 7.01 -14.70
N GLY A 31 -13.55 6.27 -14.56
CA GLY A 31 -12.75 6.13 -13.32
C GLY A 31 -11.27 6.51 -13.48
N GLY A 32 -10.87 7.18 -14.57
CA GLY A 32 -9.47 7.29 -15.02
C GLY A 32 -8.59 8.34 -14.34
N ARG A 33 -9.14 9.29 -13.58
CA ARG A 33 -8.34 10.30 -12.83
C ARG A 33 -8.20 9.98 -11.34
N GLU A 34 -9.19 9.30 -10.77
CA GLU A 34 -9.11 8.69 -9.44
C GLU A 34 -8.35 7.35 -9.51
N GLY A 35 -8.66 6.47 -10.47
CA GLY A 35 -8.04 5.14 -10.61
C GLY A 35 -6.53 5.12 -10.80
N ALA A 36 -5.91 6.15 -11.40
CA ALA A 36 -4.45 6.23 -11.51
C ALA A 36 -3.79 6.65 -10.18
N GLN A 37 -4.46 7.45 -9.37
CA GLN A 37 -3.99 7.84 -8.03
C GLN A 37 -4.26 6.73 -7.01
N ASP A 38 -5.43 6.09 -7.10
CA ASP A 38 -5.79 4.92 -6.29
C ASP A 38 -4.88 3.73 -6.61
N ALA A 39 -4.61 3.43 -7.89
CA ALA A 39 -3.66 2.38 -8.25
C ALA A 39 -2.24 2.66 -7.72
N ALA A 40 -1.81 3.92 -7.69
CA ALA A 40 -0.50 4.28 -7.11
C ALA A 40 -0.48 4.10 -5.57
N ARG A 41 -1.59 4.42 -4.89
CA ARG A 41 -1.75 4.20 -3.45
C ARG A 41 -1.81 2.72 -3.10
N GLU A 42 -2.64 1.95 -3.80
CA GLU A 42 -2.73 0.49 -3.63
C GLU A 42 -1.38 -0.19 -3.85
N GLN A 43 -0.60 0.24 -4.86
CA GLN A 43 0.74 -0.30 -5.08
C GLN A 43 1.71 0.05 -3.95
N ALA A 44 1.61 1.26 -3.38
CA ALA A 44 2.44 1.67 -2.26
C ALA A 44 2.08 0.88 -0.99
N GLU A 45 0.80 0.72 -0.71
CA GLU A 45 0.27 -0.06 0.42
C GLU A 45 0.62 -1.53 0.27
N ALA A 46 0.43 -2.13 -0.89
CA ALA A 46 0.79 -3.52 -1.16
C ALA A 46 2.30 -3.78 -0.96
N LYS A 47 3.15 -2.82 -1.37
CA LYS A 47 4.60 -2.91 -1.13
C LYS A 47 4.94 -2.83 0.35
N GLN A 48 4.31 -1.91 1.09
CA GLN A 48 4.49 -1.80 2.53
C GLN A 48 4.03 -3.08 3.24
N GLU A 49 2.87 -3.60 2.89
CA GLU A 49 2.30 -4.80 3.48
C GLU A 49 3.15 -6.04 3.15
N ALA A 50 3.70 -6.12 1.93
CA ALA A 50 4.62 -7.19 1.54
C ALA A 50 5.93 -7.15 2.35
N MET A 51 6.49 -5.96 2.59
CA MET A 51 7.67 -5.82 3.46
C MET A 51 7.33 -6.24 4.89
N LEU A 52 6.21 -5.77 5.43
CA LEU A 52 5.77 -6.16 6.78
C LEU A 52 5.57 -7.69 6.88
N LYS A 53 5.02 -8.34 5.85
CA LYS A 53 4.89 -9.82 5.80
C LYS A 53 6.24 -10.54 5.75
N GLN A 54 7.28 -9.94 5.18
CA GLN A 54 8.62 -10.52 5.17
C GLN A 54 9.31 -10.43 6.52
N TYR A 55 9.15 -9.31 7.23
CA TYR A 55 9.88 -9.04 8.48
C TYR A 55 9.09 -9.37 9.75
N LEU A 56 7.79 -9.63 9.67
CA LEU A 56 6.93 -9.94 10.82
C LEU A 56 6.37 -11.35 10.71
N THR A 57 6.36 -12.06 11.84
CA THR A 57 5.56 -13.28 12.00
C THR A 57 4.06 -12.98 12.06
N ASP A 58 3.23 -14.01 11.93
CA ASP A 58 1.78 -13.89 12.06
C ASP A 58 1.36 -13.35 13.43
N GLY A 59 2.00 -13.82 14.51
CA GLY A 59 1.77 -13.33 15.87
C GLY A 59 2.17 -11.86 16.05
N ALA A 60 3.32 -11.44 15.51
CA ALA A 60 3.74 -10.05 15.52
C ALA A 60 2.78 -9.12 14.77
N ARG A 61 2.26 -9.56 13.60
CA ARG A 61 1.26 -8.80 12.85
C ARG A 61 -0.05 -8.65 13.61
N GLN A 62 -0.53 -9.72 14.25
CA GLN A 62 -1.73 -9.66 15.09
C GLN A 62 -1.55 -8.68 16.26
N ARG A 63 -0.37 -8.70 16.92
CA ARG A 63 -0.01 -7.72 17.96
C ARG A 63 -0.05 -6.29 17.45
N LEU A 64 0.60 -6.03 16.32
CA LEU A 64 0.64 -4.71 15.70
C LEU A 64 -0.77 -4.24 15.33
N ASN A 65 -1.60 -5.10 14.74
CA ASN A 65 -2.98 -4.78 14.38
C ASN A 65 -3.85 -4.47 15.61
N ALA A 66 -3.72 -5.24 16.70
CA ALA A 66 -4.44 -4.97 17.94
C ALA A 66 -4.07 -3.60 18.54
N VAL A 67 -2.79 -3.22 18.43
CA VAL A 67 -2.31 -1.90 18.85
C VAL A 67 -2.82 -0.81 17.89
N GLU A 68 -2.79 -1.04 16.59
CA GLU A 68 -3.31 -0.11 15.58
C GLU A 68 -4.79 0.24 15.81
N MET A 69 -5.60 -0.76 16.16
CA MET A 69 -7.02 -0.57 16.50
C MET A 69 -7.24 0.29 17.75
N SER A 70 -6.30 0.26 18.70
CA SER A 70 -6.43 1.01 19.96
C SER A 70 -5.70 2.35 19.95
N LYS A 71 -4.56 2.43 19.27
CA LYS A 71 -3.64 3.57 19.22
C LYS A 71 -2.93 3.59 17.84
N PRO A 72 -3.58 4.13 16.80
CA PRO A 72 -3.02 4.15 15.44
C PRO A 72 -1.70 4.94 15.36
N GLU A 73 -1.63 6.09 16.04
CA GLU A 73 -0.42 6.93 16.16
C GLU A 73 0.80 6.11 16.64
N PHE A 74 0.56 5.19 17.58
CA PHE A 74 1.59 4.37 18.19
C PHE A 74 2.02 3.23 17.28
N ALA A 75 1.06 2.59 16.61
CA ALA A 75 1.32 1.56 15.62
C ALA A 75 2.12 2.12 14.43
N GLU A 76 1.84 3.35 13.98
CA GLU A 76 2.62 4.03 12.95
C GLU A 76 4.08 4.25 13.37
N SER A 77 4.32 4.64 14.62
CA SER A 77 5.69 4.74 15.17
C SER A 77 6.39 3.37 15.16
N ALA A 78 5.69 2.31 15.58
CA ALA A 78 6.21 0.95 15.56
C ALA A 78 6.55 0.48 14.14
N LYS A 79 5.66 0.70 13.16
CA LYS A 79 5.90 0.38 11.74
C LYS A 79 7.16 1.09 11.22
N LYS A 80 7.33 2.38 11.51
CA LYS A 80 8.54 3.14 11.12
C LYS A 80 9.80 2.57 11.75
N GLN A 81 9.77 2.21 13.03
CA GLN A 81 10.91 1.60 13.72
C GLN A 81 11.28 0.25 13.11
N ILE A 82 10.28 -0.60 12.84
CA ILE A 82 10.48 -1.90 12.18
C ILE A 82 11.10 -1.72 10.80
N LEU A 83 10.60 -0.75 10.02
CA LEU A 83 11.16 -0.46 8.70
C LEU A 83 12.62 0.02 8.80
N ALA A 84 12.94 0.88 9.76
CA ALA A 84 14.31 1.33 10.01
C ALA A 84 15.24 0.18 10.42
N LEU A 85 14.75 -0.75 11.24
CA LEU A 85 15.48 -1.96 11.62
C LEU A 85 15.72 -2.87 10.41
N ALA A 86 14.70 -3.07 9.57
CA ALA A 86 14.78 -3.84 8.33
C ALA A 86 15.81 -3.24 7.36
N GLN A 87 15.74 -1.92 7.12
CA GLN A 87 16.67 -1.21 6.24
C GLN A 87 18.11 -1.26 6.76
N SER A 88 18.29 -1.24 8.08
CA SER A 88 19.63 -1.35 8.70
C SER A 88 20.19 -2.79 8.70
N GLY A 89 19.43 -3.78 8.26
CA GLY A 89 19.83 -5.20 8.31
C GLY A 89 19.93 -5.77 9.73
N ARG A 90 19.34 -5.09 10.73
CA ARG A 90 19.33 -5.56 12.13
C ARG A 90 18.29 -6.64 12.39
N ILE A 91 17.33 -6.81 11.48
CA ILE A 91 16.39 -7.94 11.50
C ILE A 91 17.07 -9.10 10.78
N GLN A 92 17.55 -10.09 11.55
CA GLN A 92 18.20 -11.28 10.98
C GLN A 92 17.18 -12.20 10.29
N ASP A 93 15.99 -12.38 10.89
CA ASP A 93 14.93 -13.24 10.37
C ASP A 93 13.58 -12.48 10.35
N ARG A 94 12.69 -12.81 11.29
CA ARG A 94 11.37 -12.20 11.45
C ARG A 94 11.19 -11.81 12.90
N ILE A 95 10.52 -10.68 13.11
CA ILE A 95 10.09 -10.25 14.43
C ILE A 95 8.93 -11.15 14.86
N ASP A 96 9.12 -11.85 15.97
CA ASP A 96 8.09 -12.66 16.61
C ASP A 96 7.16 -11.83 17.50
N GLU A 97 6.16 -12.48 18.10
CA GLU A 97 5.21 -11.78 18.98
C GLU A 97 5.91 -11.17 20.22
N GLU A 98 6.90 -11.86 20.79
CA GLU A 98 7.59 -11.43 22.00
C GLU A 98 8.46 -10.19 21.71
N GLN A 99 9.24 -10.23 20.63
CA GLN A 99 10.05 -9.12 20.14
C GLN A 99 9.18 -7.92 19.76
N MET A 100 8.04 -8.15 19.11
CA MET A 100 7.08 -7.09 18.80
C MET A 100 6.55 -6.44 20.08
N ARG A 101 6.21 -7.25 21.09
CA ARG A 101 5.73 -6.75 22.37
C ARG A 101 6.79 -5.90 23.06
N ASP A 102 8.05 -6.31 23.04
CA ASP A 102 9.13 -5.55 23.66
C ASP A 102 9.43 -4.25 22.92
N LEU A 103 9.42 -4.27 21.58
CA LEU A 103 9.51 -3.06 20.76
C LEU A 103 8.38 -2.07 21.06
N LEU A 104 7.15 -2.57 21.21
CA LEU A 104 5.99 -1.75 21.59
C LEU A 104 6.08 -1.24 23.04
N LYS A 105 6.77 -1.93 23.95
CA LYS A 105 7.01 -1.39 25.31
C LYS A 105 8.05 -0.28 25.28
N GLU A 106 9.13 -0.46 24.53
CA GLU A 106 10.24 0.51 24.42
C GLU A 106 9.81 1.80 23.71
N LEU A 107 8.95 1.68 22.70
CA LEU A 107 8.36 2.83 22.01
C LEU A 107 7.39 3.61 22.89
N GLN A 108 6.83 2.97 23.93
CA GLN A 108 5.92 3.65 24.84
C GLN A 108 6.73 4.74 25.53
N PRO A 109 6.35 6.03 25.44
CA PRO A 109 7.07 7.06 26.13
C PRO A 109 7.09 6.70 27.60
N ASP A 110 8.28 6.42 28.13
CA ASP A 110 8.48 6.19 29.54
C ASP A 110 7.95 7.41 30.27
N SER A 111 6.78 7.28 30.91
CA SER A 111 6.42 8.07 32.09
C SER A 111 7.29 7.68 33.30
N LYS A 112 8.51 7.21 33.04
CA LYS A 112 9.52 6.73 33.96
C LYS A 112 10.87 7.27 33.51
N SER A 113 10.97 8.59 33.57
CA SER A 113 12.23 9.30 33.72
C SER A 113 12.95 8.77 34.97
N PHE A 114 13.70 7.68 34.84
CA PHE A 114 14.68 7.31 35.84
C PHE A 114 15.97 8.05 35.47
N ASP A 115 16.12 9.22 36.07
CA ASP A 115 17.33 10.02 36.17
C ASP A 115 18.41 9.17 36.86
N ILE A 116 19.11 8.31 36.09
CA ILE A 116 20.26 7.55 36.59
C ILE A 116 21.49 8.46 36.49
N ARG A 117 21.61 9.37 37.45
CA ARG A 117 22.88 10.03 37.78
C ARG A 117 23.83 8.99 38.37
N ARG A 118 24.76 8.51 37.55
CA ARG A 118 25.90 7.70 38.02
C ARG A 118 26.94 8.64 38.63
N ARG A 119 27.16 8.46 39.94
CA ARG A 119 28.20 9.11 40.76
C ARG A 119 29.60 8.68 40.30
#